data_AF-A0A431W3X6-F1
#
_entry.id   AF-A0A431W3X6-F1
#
_cell.length_a   1.000
_cell.length_b   1.000
_cell.length_c   1.000
_cell.angle_alpha   90.00
_cell.angle_beta   90.00
_cell.angle_gamma   90.00
#
_symmetry.space_group_name_H-M   'P 1'
#
loop_
_entity.id
_entity.type
_entity.pdbx_description
1 polymer ?
#
loop_
_entity_poly.entity_id
_entity_poly.type
_entity_poly.pdbx_seq_one_letter_code
_entity_poly.pdbx_strand_id
1 'polypeptide(L)'
;MVATDESWANAKLSQALSDYRSSTGKAVKHQALLGAIAECYKQRKQSEYCAYGAGLTAEYLTVFSELESPSSEKGVGFMHLSTLLNDSGRFDSAIGVCHKAIEYGLLDGTVTGFEGRITRIEKAKAKAAK
;
A
#
# COMPACT_ATOMS: atom_id res chain seq x y z
N MET A 1 0.07 -4.99 16.89
CA MET A 1 1.02 -3.90 16.60
C MET A 1 2.33 -4.56 16.21
N VAL A 2 2.79 -4.37 14.97
CA VAL A 2 4.12 -4.83 14.57
C VAL A 2 5.12 -3.88 15.23
N ALA A 3 5.75 -4.33 16.32
CA ALA A 3 6.86 -3.63 16.94
C ALA A 3 8.11 -3.88 16.09
N THR A 4 8.22 -3.16 14.98
CA THR A 4 9.45 -3.11 14.19
C THR A 4 10.29 -1.95 14.70
N ASP A 5 11.56 -2.22 14.96
CA ASP A 5 12.57 -1.17 15.08
C ASP A 5 12.47 -0.25 13.85
N GLU A 6 12.17 1.02 14.08
CA GLU A 6 11.98 2.07 13.06
C GLU A 6 13.17 3.03 13.02
N SER A 7 14.31 2.68 13.64
CA SER A 7 15.52 3.52 13.66
C SER A 7 16.09 3.82 12.26
N TRP A 8 15.79 2.97 11.27
CA TRP A 8 16.15 3.13 9.86
C TRP A 8 15.22 4.09 9.08
N ALA A 9 14.06 4.42 9.67
CA ALA A 9 13.06 5.26 9.00
C ALA A 9 13.54 6.71 8.92
N ASN A 10 13.43 7.29 7.73
CA ASN A 10 13.73 8.71 7.55
C ASN A 10 12.67 9.58 8.23
N ALA A 11 12.99 10.86 8.41
CA ALA A 11 12.12 11.81 9.10
C ALA A 11 10.69 11.88 8.51
N LYS A 12 10.53 11.67 7.20
CA LYS A 12 9.21 11.71 6.55
C LYS A 12 8.35 10.50 6.92
N LEU A 13 8.94 9.30 6.88
CA LEU A 13 8.24 8.08 7.29
C LEU A 13 7.91 8.13 8.77
N SER A 14 8.88 8.52 9.62
CA SER A 14 8.69 8.64 11.07
C SER A 14 7.58 9.63 11.42
N GLN A 15 7.53 10.78 10.74
CA GLN A 15 6.45 11.76 10.95
C GLN A 15 5.09 11.20 10.52
N ALA A 16 4.97 10.62 9.32
CA ALA A 16 3.70 10.07 8.84
C ALA A 16 3.16 8.96 9.74
N LEU A 17 4.04 8.12 10.29
CA LEU A 17 3.66 7.08 11.26
C LEU A 17 3.24 7.67 12.61
N SER A 18 3.92 8.70 13.08
CA SER A 18 3.52 9.44 14.29
C SER A 18 2.14 10.07 14.13
N ASP A 19 1.88 10.71 12.99
CA ASP A 19 0.58 11.31 12.67
C ASP A 19 -0.51 10.25 12.60
N TYR A 20 -0.25 9.10 11.96
CA TYR A 20 -1.19 7.99 11.90
C TYR A 20 -1.55 7.46 13.30
N ARG A 21 -0.55 7.29 14.17
CA ARG A 21 -0.74 6.74 15.54
C ARG A 21 -1.46 7.70 16.47
N SER A 22 -1.24 9.00 16.31
CA SER A 22 -1.86 10.04 17.15
C SER A 22 -3.24 10.48 16.65
N SER A 23 -3.59 10.18 15.39
CA SER A 23 -4.87 10.56 14.80
C SER A 23 -6.04 9.75 15.34
N THR A 24 -7.16 10.44 15.61
CA THR A 24 -8.44 9.81 15.98
C THR A 24 -9.44 9.80 14.82
N GLY A 25 -9.35 10.75 13.89
CA GLY A 25 -10.23 10.86 12.73
C GLY A 25 -9.86 9.93 11.58
N LYS A 26 -10.85 9.25 11.00
CA LYS A 26 -10.66 8.27 9.91
C LYS A 26 -9.99 8.86 8.67
N ALA A 27 -10.42 10.05 8.24
CA ALA A 27 -9.82 10.74 7.10
C ALA A 27 -8.35 11.12 7.38
N VAL A 28 -8.04 11.60 8.58
CA VAL A 28 -6.67 11.96 8.97
C VAL A 28 -5.78 10.71 9.05
N LYS A 29 -6.29 9.62 9.64
CA LYS A 29 -5.62 8.31 9.64
C LYS A 29 -5.32 7.84 8.22
N HIS A 30 -6.29 7.93 7.31
CA HIS A 30 -6.11 7.55 5.91
C HIS A 30 -4.99 8.37 5.25
N GLN A 31 -5.02 9.70 5.40
CA GLN A 31 -4.01 10.56 4.79
C GLN A 31 -2.60 10.32 5.36
N ALA A 32 -2.48 10.15 6.68
CA ALA A 32 -1.19 9.87 7.32
C ALA A 32 -0.62 8.51 6.87
N LEU A 33 -1.47 7.46 6.85
CA LEU A 33 -1.06 6.13 6.41
C LEU A 33 -0.74 6.09 4.92
N LEU A 34 -1.48 6.84 4.09
CA LEU A 34 -1.16 7.03 2.68
C LEU A 34 0.22 7.68 2.50
N GLY A 35 0.55 8.67 3.34
CA GLY A 35 1.88 9.31 3.38
C GLY A 35 3.00 8.32 3.71
N ALA A 36 2.79 7.48 4.73
CA ALA A 36 3.75 6.44 5.11
C ALA A 36 3.99 5.44 3.97
N ILE A 37 2.92 4.94 3.35
CA ILE A 37 2.98 4.02 2.21
C ILE A 37 3.69 4.68 1.01
N ALA A 38 3.40 5.95 0.73
CA ALA A 38 4.04 6.69 -0.35
C ALA A 38 5.55 6.84 -0.13
N GLU A 39 5.99 7.08 1.11
CA GLU A 39 7.42 7.14 1.43
C GLU A 39 8.09 5.77 1.31
N CYS A 40 7.46 4.69 1.81
CA CYS A 40 7.92 3.32 1.59
C CYS A 40 8.05 2.99 0.10
N TYR A 41 7.06 3.35 -0.71
CA TYR A 41 7.09 3.13 -2.15
C TYR A 41 8.24 3.86 -2.87
N LYS A 42 8.51 5.12 -2.48
CA LYS A 42 9.64 5.90 -3.04
C LYS A 42 10.97 5.21 -2.74
N GLN A 43 11.09 4.64 -1.55
CA GLN A 43 12.31 4.00 -1.05
C GLN A 43 12.34 2.48 -1.26
N ARG A 44 11.39 1.89 -2.00
CA ARG A 44 11.18 0.43 -2.13
C ARG A 44 12.37 -0.40 -2.62
N LYS A 45 13.43 0.25 -3.11
CA LYS A 45 14.70 -0.43 -3.45
C LYS A 45 15.51 -0.81 -2.20
N GLN A 46 15.21 -0.22 -1.05
CA GLN A 46 15.73 -0.59 0.25
C GLN A 46 14.79 -1.62 0.88
N SER A 47 15.36 -2.75 1.33
CA SER A 47 14.60 -3.91 1.84
C SER A 47 13.64 -3.55 2.96
N GLU A 48 14.08 -2.70 3.89
CA GLU A 48 13.36 -2.28 5.09
C GLU A 48 12.10 -1.50 4.71
N TYR A 49 12.22 -0.52 3.81
CA TYR A 49 11.08 0.26 3.32
C TYR A 49 10.10 -0.61 2.52
N CYS A 50 10.62 -1.53 1.70
CA CYS A 50 9.79 -2.44 0.91
C CYS A 50 8.95 -3.35 1.81
N ALA A 51 9.62 -4.07 2.72
CA ALA A 51 8.98 -5.01 3.64
C ALA A 51 8.02 -4.32 4.61
N TYR A 52 8.44 -3.19 5.19
CA TYR A 52 7.60 -2.42 6.11
C TYR A 52 6.36 -1.87 5.40
N GLY A 53 6.53 -1.24 4.24
CA GLY A 53 5.42 -0.71 3.45
C GLY A 53 4.43 -1.79 3.02
N ALA A 54 4.92 -2.97 2.61
CA ALA A 54 4.09 -4.14 2.36
C ALA A 54 3.35 -4.62 3.62
N GLY A 55 3.96 -4.47 4.80
CA GLY A 55 3.37 -4.77 6.11
C GLY A 55 2.13 -3.93 6.44
N LEU A 56 2.09 -2.65 6.02
CA LEU A 56 0.98 -1.72 6.29
C LEU A 56 -0.34 -2.02 5.57
N THR A 57 -0.37 -3.09 4.75
CA THR A 57 -1.50 -3.40 3.87
C THR A 57 -2.80 -3.60 4.64
N ALA A 58 -2.77 -4.38 5.73
CA ALA A 58 -3.98 -4.73 6.47
C ALA A 58 -4.59 -3.50 7.17
N GLU A 59 -3.74 -2.68 7.79
CA GLU A 59 -4.11 -1.42 8.41
C GLU A 59 -4.70 -0.46 7.38
N TYR A 60 -4.08 -0.34 6.21
CA TYR A 60 -4.57 0.55 5.16
C TYR A 60 -5.95 0.13 4.64
N LEU A 61 -6.15 -1.15 4.35
CA LEU A 61 -7.44 -1.65 3.89
C LEU A 61 -8.53 -1.44 4.95
N THR A 62 -8.21 -1.63 6.23
CA THR A 62 -9.12 -1.38 7.35
C THR A 62 -9.52 0.10 7.38
N VAL A 63 -8.55 1.00 7.45
CA VAL A 63 -8.80 2.46 7.50
C VAL A 63 -9.54 2.96 6.26
N PHE A 64 -9.20 2.44 5.08
CA PHE A 64 -9.85 2.83 3.82
C PHE A 64 -11.33 2.40 3.79
N SER A 65 -11.65 1.21 4.30
CA SER A 65 -13.03 0.70 4.36
C SER A 65 -13.92 1.50 5.31
N GLU A 66 -13.33 2.21 6.28
CA GLU A 66 -14.06 3.02 7.25
C GLU A 66 -14.39 4.43 6.75
N LEU A 67 -13.82 4.86 5.61
CA LEU A 67 -14.07 6.17 5.02
C LEU A 67 -15.53 6.35 4.63
N GLU A 68 -16.02 7.58 4.69
CA GLU A 68 -17.42 7.92 4.34
C GLU A 68 -17.71 7.74 2.86
N SER A 69 -16.71 7.89 1.98
CA SER A 69 -16.88 7.76 0.54
C SER A 69 -15.63 7.16 -0.12
N PRO A 70 -15.37 5.86 0.06
CA PRO A 70 -14.17 5.19 -0.47
C PRO A 70 -14.03 5.30 -1.99
N SER A 71 -15.14 5.31 -2.73
CA SER A 71 -15.14 5.43 -4.20
C SER A 71 -14.74 6.81 -4.73
N SER A 72 -14.72 7.83 -3.86
CA SER A 72 -14.29 9.20 -4.22
C SER A 72 -12.79 9.41 -4.04
N GLU A 73 -12.09 8.46 -3.43
CA GLU A 73 -10.65 8.52 -3.20
C GLU A 73 -9.84 8.14 -4.45
N LYS A 74 -8.54 8.42 -4.42
CA LYS A 74 -7.62 8.00 -5.49
C LYS A 74 -7.05 6.62 -5.21
N GLY A 75 -6.91 5.80 -6.26
CA GLY A 75 -6.31 4.45 -6.15
C GLY A 75 -4.80 4.41 -5.90
N VAL A 76 -4.14 5.54 -5.67
CA VAL A 76 -2.67 5.61 -5.55
C VAL A 76 -2.11 4.81 -4.36
N GLY A 77 -2.84 4.73 -3.24
CA GLY A 77 -2.46 3.89 -2.10
C GLY A 77 -2.44 2.41 -2.46
N PHE A 78 -3.50 1.92 -3.12
CA PHE A 78 -3.59 0.55 -3.64
C PHE A 78 -2.51 0.26 -4.70
N MET A 79 -2.21 1.23 -5.56
CA MET A 79 -1.13 1.12 -6.54
C MET A 79 0.25 0.98 -5.88
N HIS A 80 0.54 1.77 -4.85
CA HIS A 80 1.78 1.65 -4.08
C HIS A 80 1.89 0.31 -3.35
N LEU A 81 0.84 -0.10 -2.63
CA LEU A 81 0.82 -1.35 -1.88
C LEU A 81 0.97 -2.58 -2.79
N SER A 82 0.24 -2.63 -3.90
CA SER A 82 0.39 -3.74 -4.86
C SER A 82 1.81 -3.83 -5.43
N THR A 83 2.50 -2.70 -5.60
CA THR A 83 3.91 -2.69 -6.02
C THR A 83 4.83 -3.18 -4.92
N LEU A 84 4.69 -2.68 -3.69
CA LEU A 84 5.49 -3.08 -2.53
C LEU A 84 5.33 -4.58 -2.21
N LEU A 85 4.10 -5.09 -2.26
CA LEU A 85 3.80 -6.50 -2.07
C LEU A 85 4.41 -7.37 -3.17
N ASN A 86 4.32 -6.95 -4.44
CA ASN A 86 4.96 -7.63 -5.56
C ASN A 86 6.49 -7.66 -5.41
N ASP A 87 7.10 -6.51 -5.09
CA ASP A 87 8.55 -6.39 -4.91
C ASP A 87 9.05 -7.20 -3.69
N SER A 88 8.18 -7.46 -2.71
CA SER A 88 8.42 -8.34 -1.56
C SER A 88 8.08 -9.82 -1.81
N GLY A 89 7.72 -10.21 -3.04
CA GLY A 89 7.33 -11.58 -3.38
C GLY A 89 5.96 -12.03 -2.83
N ARG A 90 5.19 -11.12 -2.23
CA ARG A 90 3.84 -11.37 -1.68
C ARG A 90 2.77 -11.23 -2.77
N PHE A 91 2.90 -12.01 -3.84
CA PHE A 91 2.11 -11.85 -5.07
C PHE A 91 0.60 -11.97 -4.85
N ASP A 92 0.13 -12.95 -4.08
CA ASP A 92 -1.30 -13.14 -3.82
C ASP A 92 -1.91 -11.97 -3.06
N SER A 93 -1.17 -11.42 -2.09
CA SER A 93 -1.58 -10.20 -1.39
C SER A 93 -1.61 -8.99 -2.34
N ALA A 94 -0.64 -8.87 -3.25
CA ALA A 94 -0.61 -7.79 -4.23
C ALA A 94 -1.83 -7.83 -5.17
N ILE A 95 -2.21 -9.02 -5.64
CA ILE A 95 -3.42 -9.25 -6.45
C ILE A 95 -4.68 -8.92 -5.64
N GLY A 96 -4.76 -9.37 -4.38
CA GLY A 96 -5.88 -9.06 -3.49
C GLY A 96 -6.11 -7.55 -3.29
N VAL A 97 -5.02 -6.77 -3.16
CA VAL A 97 -5.10 -5.30 -3.10
C VAL A 97 -5.66 -4.73 -4.41
N CYS A 98 -5.22 -5.23 -5.57
CA CYS A 98 -5.77 -4.79 -6.85
C CYS A 98 -7.27 -5.09 -6.99
N HIS A 99 -7.72 -6.28 -6.58
CA HIS A 99 -9.15 -6.61 -6.59
C HIS A 99 -9.95 -5.69 -5.67
N LYS A 100 -9.46 -5.40 -4.45
CA LYS A 100 -10.13 -4.44 -3.56
C LYS A 100 -10.23 -3.04 -4.17
N ALA A 101 -9.21 -2.59 -4.88
CA ALA A 101 -9.27 -1.31 -5.56
C ALA A 101 -10.36 -1.28 -6.66
N ILE A 102 -10.49 -2.38 -7.41
CA ILE A 102 -11.55 -2.56 -8.42
C ILE A 102 -12.94 -2.56 -7.78
N GLU A 103 -13.12 -3.26 -6.64
CA GLU A 103 -14.39 -3.27 -5.89
C GLU A 103 -14.82 -1.85 -5.47
N TYR A 104 -13.88 -0.99 -5.10
CA TYR A 104 -14.14 0.41 -4.77
C TYR A 104 -14.28 1.33 -6.01
N GLY A 105 -14.11 0.83 -7.23
CA GLY A 105 -14.16 1.61 -8.46
C GLY A 105 -12.95 2.52 -8.69
N LEU A 106 -11.80 2.19 -8.09
CA LEU A 106 -10.59 3.01 -8.14
C LEU A 106 -9.75 2.73 -9.38
N LEU A 107 -9.01 3.76 -9.83
CA LEU A 107 -8.07 3.67 -10.95
C LEU A 107 -6.61 3.72 -10.47
N ASP A 108 -5.74 2.96 -11.13
CA ASP A 108 -4.31 2.89 -10.81
C ASP A 108 -3.44 3.91 -11.57
N GLY A 109 -4.08 4.77 -12.38
CA GLY A 109 -3.42 5.81 -13.19
C GLY A 109 -2.86 5.32 -14.53
N THR A 110 -3.01 4.03 -14.88
CA THR A 110 -2.62 3.49 -16.18
C THR A 110 -3.83 3.28 -17.11
N VAL A 111 -3.57 3.17 -18.42
CA VAL A 111 -4.61 2.90 -19.44
C VAL A 111 -5.39 1.62 -19.15
N THR A 112 -4.73 0.61 -18.59
CA THR A 112 -5.29 -0.73 -18.35
C THR A 112 -5.78 -0.94 -16.92
N GLY A 113 -5.69 0.07 -16.06
CA GLY A 113 -6.14 -0.01 -14.67
C GLY A 113 -5.45 -1.12 -13.85
N PHE A 114 -6.16 -1.53 -12.78
CA PHE A 114 -5.71 -2.58 -11.87
C PHE A 114 -5.75 -3.97 -12.53
N GLU A 115 -6.56 -4.19 -13.56
CA GLU A 115 -6.63 -5.42 -14.34
C GLU A 115 -5.30 -5.69 -15.08
N GLY A 116 -4.76 -4.65 -15.73
CA GLY A 116 -3.44 -4.72 -16.34
C GLY A 116 -2.34 -4.97 -15.31
N ARG A 117 -2.49 -4.43 -14.09
CA ARG A 117 -1.55 -4.66 -12.99
C ARG A 117 -1.58 -6.09 -12.49
N ILE A 118 -2.77 -6.67 -12.27
CA ILE A 118 -2.95 -8.09 -11.89
C ILE A 118 -2.21 -8.99 -12.89
N THR A 119 -2.41 -8.73 -14.19
CA THR A 119 -1.72 -9.50 -15.26
C THR A 119 -0.20 -9.46 -15.14
N ARG A 120 0.39 -8.30 -14.77
CA ARG A 120 1.84 -8.17 -14.57
C ARG A 120 2.33 -8.90 -13.31
N ILE A 121 1.55 -8.85 -12.23
CA ILE A 121 1.87 -9.54 -10.98
C ILE A 121 1.81 -11.07 -11.17
N GLU A 122 0.81 -11.58 -11.88
CA GLU A 122 0.71 -13.02 -12.19
C GLU A 122 1.91 -13.52 -13.01
N LYS A 123 2.38 -12.72 -13.97
CA LYS A 123 3.62 -13.03 -14.72
C LYS A 123 4.84 -13.06 -13.82
N ALA A 124 4.94 -12.13 -12.86
CA ALA A 124 6.04 -12.09 -11.89
C ALA A 124 6.00 -13.31 -10.97
N LYS A 125 4.82 -13.69 -10.48
CA LYS A 125 4.57 -14.89 -9.67
C LYS A 125 5.00 -16.16 -10.40
N ALA A 126 4.55 -16.34 -11.65
CA ALA A 126 4.91 -17.49 -12.47
C ALA A 126 6.42 -17.56 -12.73
N LYS A 127 7.09 -16.42 -12.92
CA LYS A 127 8.54 -16.36 -13.09
C LYS A 127 9.29 -16.74 -11.80
N ALA A 128 8.81 -16.34 -10.63
CA ALA A 128 9.43 -16.65 -9.35
C ALA A 128 9.25 -18.12 -8.92
N ALA A 129 8.25 -18.82 -9.46
CA ALA A 129 8.01 -20.24 -9.22
C ALA A 129 8.84 -21.19 -10.10
N LYS A 130 9.67 -20.65 -10.99
CA LYS A 130 10.52 -21.39 -11.92
C LYS A 130 11.98 -21.34 -11.48
#